data_AF-A0A3D3I1M9-F1
#
_entry.id   AF-A0A3D3I1M9-F1
#
_cell.length_a   1.000
_cell.length_b   1.000
_cell.length_c   1.000
_cell.angle_alpha   90.00
_cell.angle_beta   90.00
_cell.angle_gamma   90.00
#
_symmetry.space_group_name_H-M   'P 1'
#
loop_
_entity.id
_entity.type
_entity.pdbx_description
1 polymer ?
#
loop_
_entity_poly.entity_id
_entity_poly.type
_entity_poly.pdbx_seq_one_letter_code
_entity_poly.pdbx_strand_id
1 'polypeptide(L)'
;NYRLTNIQAAMGVAQLEQLPTFLNRKREVFEFYNEAFKDLAGFTPMPEAEGITSACWLYTALFAPDSRPLLRHLDSLGIQTRPLWQPNHLSPAYLH
;
A
#
# COMPACT_ATOMS: atom_id res chain seq x y z
N ASN A 1 -1.76 30.26 -1.46
CA ASN A 1 -0.29 30.32 -1.29
C ASN A 1 0.21 28.90 -1.08
N TYR A 2 0.92 28.31 -2.05
CA TYR A 2 1.29 26.87 -2.10
C TYR A 2 2.79 26.63 -1.92
N ARG A 3 3.49 27.52 -1.20
CA ARG A 3 4.93 27.36 -0.99
C ARG A 3 5.21 26.23 0.00
N LEU A 4 6.12 25.33 -0.37
CA LEU A 4 6.73 24.38 0.54
C LEU A 4 7.55 25.15 1.58
N THR A 5 7.41 24.82 2.86
CA THR A 5 8.19 25.47 3.93
C THR A 5 9.62 24.93 3.95
N ASN A 6 10.57 25.75 4.43
CA ASN A 6 11.96 25.31 4.57
C ASN A 6 12.09 24.07 5.47
N ILE A 7 11.24 23.93 6.49
CA ILE A 7 11.22 22.75 7.36
C ILE A 7 10.81 21.50 6.57
N GLN A 8 9.74 21.57 5.77
CA GLN A 8 9.32 20.44 4.94
C GLN A 8 10.36 20.10 3.87
N ALA A 9 11.01 21.10 3.29
CA ALA A 9 12.09 20.89 2.32
C ALA A 9 13.29 20.18 2.96
N ALA A 10 13.75 20.64 4.13
CA ALA A 10 14.86 20.01 4.85
C ALA A 10 14.54 18.55 5.23
N MET A 11 13.32 18.28 5.70
CA MET A 11 12.86 16.93 5.99
C MET A 11 12.84 16.05 4.73
N GLY A 12 12.37 16.59 3.60
CA GLY A 12 12.37 15.88 2.32
C GLY A 12 13.77 15.50 1.85
N VAL A 13 14.75 16.40 1.98
CA VAL A 13 16.15 16.12 1.64
C VAL A 13 16.69 14.97 2.48
N ALA A 14 16.51 15.01 3.81
CA ALA A 14 16.95 13.94 4.70
C ALA A 14 16.25 12.59 4.40
N GLN A 15 14.97 12.61 4.00
CA GLN A 15 14.26 11.40 3.57
C GLN A 15 14.78 10.84 2.24
N LEU A 16 15.14 11.70 1.29
CA LEU A 16 15.69 11.30 -0.01
C LEU A 16 17.07 10.64 0.13
N GLU A 17 17.91 11.14 1.04
CA GLU A 17 19.22 10.52 1.35
C GLU A 17 19.07 9.08 1.88
N GLN A 18 17.97 8.79 2.57
CA GLN A 18 17.66 7.46 3.13
C GLN A 18 16.79 6.60 2.22
N LEU A 19 16.39 7.10 1.05
CA LEU A 19 15.43 6.44 0.16
C LEU A 19 15.85 5.00 -0.21
N PRO A 20 17.12 4.69 -0.57
CA PRO A 20 17.51 3.32 -0.88
C PRO A 20 17.26 2.34 0.26
N THR A 21 17.56 2.76 1.51
CA THR A 21 17.32 1.96 2.72
C THR A 21 15.82 1.69 2.91
N PHE A 22 14.98 2.71 2.74
CA PHE A 22 13.53 2.54 2.86
C PHE A 22 12.94 1.64 1.78
N LEU A 23 13.41 1.76 0.53
CA LEU A 23 12.95 0.90 -0.57
C LEU A 23 13.35 -0.56 -0.35
N ASN A 24 14.60 -0.81 0.06
CA ASN A 24 15.05 -2.17 0.38
C ASN A 24 14.22 -2.79 1.50
N ARG A 25 13.97 -2.05 2.59
CA ARG A 25 13.17 -2.56 3.69
C ARG A 25 11.72 -2.85 3.28
N LYS A 26 11.11 -2.00 2.45
CA LYS A 26 9.75 -2.24 1.93
C LYS A 26 9.70 -3.48 1.04
N ARG A 27 10.74 -3.71 0.23
CA ARG A 27 10.86 -4.90 -0.62
C ARG A 27 10.98 -6.19 0.21
N GLU A 28 11.79 -6.19 1.26
CA GLU A 28 11.87 -7.32 2.19
C GLU A 28 10.50 -7.66 2.80
N VAL A 29 9.74 -6.65 3.22
CA VAL A 29 8.39 -6.85 3.78
C VAL A 29 7.42 -7.38 2.71
N PHE A 30 7.53 -6.89 1.47
CA PHE A 30 6.72 -7.35 0.35
C PHE A 30 6.96 -8.84 0.06
N GLU A 31 8.23 -9.26 -0.05
CA GLU A 31 8.58 -10.66 -0.28
C GLU A 31 8.19 -11.56 0.89
N PHE A 32 8.35 -11.08 2.12
CA PHE A 32 7.89 -11.80 3.30
C PHE A 32 6.39 -12.14 3.22
N TYR A 33 5.55 -11.18 2.85
CA TYR A 33 4.11 -11.43 2.72
C TYR A 33 3.77 -12.32 1.51
N ASN A 34 4.48 -12.18 0.38
CA ASN A 34 4.30 -13.07 -0.77
C ASN A 34 4.55 -14.52 -0.36
N GLU A 35 5.66 -14.80 0.32
CA GLU A 35 5.96 -16.15 0.79
C GLU A 35 4.98 -16.63 1.85
N ALA A 36 4.60 -15.78 2.80
CA ALA A 36 3.68 -16.15 3.89
C ALA A 36 2.26 -16.47 3.39
N PHE A 37 1.82 -15.83 2.30
CA PHE A 37 0.45 -15.96 1.79
C PHE A 37 0.34 -16.72 0.47
N LYS A 38 1.43 -17.26 -0.09
CA LYS A 38 1.42 -17.94 -1.40
C LYS A 38 0.39 -19.07 -1.54
N ASP A 39 0.13 -19.77 -0.44
CA ASP A 39 -0.80 -20.92 -0.41
C ASP A 39 -2.17 -20.55 0.19
N LEU A 40 -2.42 -19.26 0.46
CA LEU A 40 -3.68 -18.81 1.05
C LEU A 40 -4.78 -18.73 -0.01
N ALA A 41 -5.74 -19.66 0.07
CA ALA A 41 -6.88 -19.70 -0.85
C ALA A 41 -7.68 -18.40 -0.83
N GLY A 42 -8.03 -17.91 -2.03
CA GLY A 42 -8.81 -16.68 -2.21
C GLY A 42 -8.01 -15.38 -2.03
N PHE A 43 -6.71 -15.46 -1.73
CA PHE A 43 -5.81 -14.31 -1.65
C PHE A 43 -5.00 -14.19 -2.94
N THR A 44 -4.97 -13.01 -3.55
CA THR A 44 -4.20 -12.77 -4.78
C THR A 44 -3.42 -11.46 -4.64
N PRO A 45 -2.10 -11.52 -4.40
CA PRO A 45 -1.29 -10.32 -4.27
C PRO A 45 -1.20 -9.55 -5.59
N MET A 46 -0.97 -8.24 -5.50
CA MET A 46 -0.76 -7.40 -6.68
C MET A 46 0.56 -7.77 -7.37
N PRO A 47 0.54 -8.14 -8.66
CA PRO A 47 1.76 -8.48 -9.38
C PRO A 47 2.61 -7.24 -9.67
N GLU A 48 3.93 -7.43 -9.77
CA GLU A 48 4.85 -6.46 -10.36
C GLU A 48 4.86 -6.66 -11.88
N ALA A 49 4.73 -5.58 -12.64
CA ALA A 49 4.76 -5.63 -14.10
C ALA A 49 6.19 -5.85 -14.62
N GLU A 50 6.33 -6.56 -15.75
CA GLU A 50 7.63 -6.82 -16.36
C GLU A 50 8.38 -5.51 -16.66
N GLY A 51 9.66 -5.45 -16.28
CA GLY A 51 10.52 -4.27 -16.47
C GLY A 51 10.21 -3.09 -15.54
N ILE A 52 9.26 -3.23 -14.62
CA ILE A 52 8.91 -2.20 -13.63
C ILE A 52 9.40 -2.63 -12.26
N THR A 53 9.94 -1.69 -11.49
CA THR A 53 10.36 -1.91 -10.09
C THR A 53 9.38 -1.16 -9.19
N SER A 54 8.57 -1.88 -8.40
CA SER A 54 7.66 -1.25 -7.45
C SER A 54 8.44 -0.62 -6.30
N ALA A 55 8.00 0.56 -5.87
CA ALA A 55 8.45 1.17 -4.61
C ALA A 55 7.81 0.52 -3.37
N CYS A 56 6.96 -0.50 -3.57
CA CYS A 56 6.27 -1.26 -2.52
C CYS A 56 5.59 -0.33 -1.50
N TRP A 57 4.91 0.73 -1.99
CA TRP A 57 4.27 1.71 -1.11
C TRP A 57 3.20 1.06 -0.22
N LEU A 58 2.42 0.15 -0.80
CA LEU A 58 1.43 -0.66 -0.13
C LEU A 58 1.61 -2.12 -0.54
N TYR A 59 1.37 -3.04 0.39
CA TYR A 59 1.11 -4.44 0.05
C TYR A 59 -0.39 -4.59 -0.15
N THR A 60 -0.82 -4.83 -1.39
CA THR A 60 -2.25 -4.93 -1.74
C THR A 60 -2.54 -6.28 -2.34
N ALA A 61 -3.73 -6.81 -2.05
CA ALA A 61 -4.19 -8.08 -2.57
C ALA A 61 -5.71 -8.04 -2.77
N LEU A 62 -6.18 -8.85 -3.72
CA LEU A 62 -7.58 -9.21 -3.82
C LEU A 62 -7.87 -10.33 -2.82
N PHE A 63 -9.05 -10.28 -2.20
CA PHE A 63 -9.54 -11.35 -1.33
C PHE A 63 -10.96 -11.74 -1.74
N ALA A 64 -11.14 -12.97 -2.20
CA ALA A 64 -12.41 -13.46 -2.72
C ALA A 64 -13.26 -14.13 -1.62
N PRO A 65 -14.60 -14.00 -1.65
CA PRO A 65 -15.38 -13.14 -2.56
C PRO A 65 -15.47 -11.68 -2.09
N ASP A 66 -15.20 -11.41 -0.81
CA ASP A 66 -15.28 -10.08 -0.21
C ASP A 66 -14.25 -9.93 0.92
N SER A 67 -13.46 -8.85 0.87
CA SER A 67 -12.46 -8.52 1.88
C SER A 67 -13.06 -7.88 3.13
N ARG A 68 -14.30 -7.35 3.09
CA ARG A 68 -14.86 -6.56 4.21
C ARG A 68 -14.93 -7.31 5.54
N PRO A 69 -15.32 -8.61 5.60
CA PRO A 69 -15.31 -9.36 6.85
C PRO A 69 -13.89 -9.52 7.42
N LEU A 70 -12.90 -9.79 6.56
CA LEU A 70 -11.50 -9.92 6.96
C LEU A 70 -10.96 -8.61 7.55
N LEU A 71 -11.22 -7.47 6.89
CA LEU A 71 -10.80 -6.16 7.38
C LEU A 71 -11.36 -5.86 8.78
N ARG A 72 -12.64 -6.17 9.03
CA ARG A 72 -13.25 -6.01 10.37
C ARG A 72 -12.63 -6.94 11.40
N HIS A 73 -12.33 -8.18 11.02
CA HIS A 73 -11.68 -9.13 11.92
C HIS A 73 -10.27 -8.67 12.29
N LEU A 74 -9.46 -8.23 11.33
CA LEU A 74 -8.13 -7.71 11.57
C LEU A 74 -8.17 -6.45 12.47
N ASP A 75 -9.11 -5.55 12.24
CA ASP A 75 -9.30 -4.37 13.08
C ASP A 75 -9.65 -4.76 14.53
N SER A 76 -10.49 -5.79 14.73
CA SER A 76 -10.80 -6.32 16.08
C SER A 76 -9.57 -6.90 16.81
N LEU A 77 -8.52 -7.25 16.07
CA LEU A 77 -7.23 -7.71 16.59
C LEU A 77 -6.19 -6.58 16.69
N GLY A 78 -6.57 -5.33 16.42
CA GLY A 78 -5.66 -4.18 16.41
C GLY A 78 -4.76 -4.12 15.17
N ILE A 79 -5.06 -4.88 14.11
CA ILE A 79 -4.30 -4.92 12.87
C ILE A 79 -4.94 -3.97 11.86
N GLN A 80 -4.30 -2.82 11.66
CA GLN A 80 -4.81 -1.81 10.76
C GLN A 80 -4.72 -2.25 9.29
N THR A 81 -5.87 -2.27 8.62
CA THR A 81 -5.98 -2.49 7.17
C THR A 81 -6.93 -1.47 6.54
N ARG A 82 -6.94 -1.40 5.20
CA ARG A 82 -7.80 -0.49 4.45
C ARG A 82 -8.35 -1.20 3.20
N PRO A 83 -9.60 -0.91 2.80
CA PRO A 83 -10.04 -1.27 1.46
C PRO A 83 -9.25 -0.46 0.41
N LEU A 84 -9.12 -1.01 -0.80
CA LEU A 84 -8.67 -0.21 -1.94
C LEU A 84 -9.68 0.91 -2.25
N TRP A 85 -9.20 1.92 -2.97
CA TRP A 85 -9.97 3.13 -3.28
C TRP A 85 -11.23 2.81 -4.07
N GLN A 86 -12.29 3.57 -3.77
CA GLN A 86 -13.45 3.63 -4.64
C GLN A 86 -13.04 4.29 -5.98
N PRO A 87 -13.45 3.74 -7.14
CA PRO A 87 -13.25 4.42 -8.41
C PRO A 87 -13.81 5.85 -8.38
N ASN A 88 -13.03 6.82 -8.86
CA ASN A 88 -13.38 8.25 -8.74
C ASN A 88 -14.78 8.58 -9.29
N HIS A 89 -15.17 8.00 -10.42
CA HIS A 89 -16.48 8.24 -11.04
C HIS A 89 -17.70 7.77 -10.22
N LEU A 90 -17.47 6.99 -9.16
CA LEU A 90 -18.52 6.56 -8.23
C LEU A 90 -18.52 7.38 -6.92
N SER A 91 -17.50 8.21 -6.71
CA SER A 91 -17.42 9.07 -5.53
C SER A 91 -18.42 10.23 -5.66
N PRO A 92 -19.16 10.59 -4.59
CA PRO A 92 -20.10 11.70 -4.61
C PRO A 92 -19.51 13.04 -5.08
N ALA A 93 -18.20 13.23 -4.90
CA ALA A 93 -17.50 14.45 -5.33
C ALA A 93 -17.45 14.64 -6.86
N TYR A 94 -17.76 13.59 -7.64
CA TYR A 94 -17.69 13.59 -9.11
C TYR A 94 -19.04 13.32 -9.78
N LEU A 95 -20.17 13.45 -9.07
CA LEU A 95 -21.52 13.22 -9.60
C LEU A 95 -22.11 14.41 -10.37
N HIS A 96 -21.27 15.33 -10.84
CA HIS A 96 -21.67 16.59 -11.48
C HIS A 96 -21.35 16.60 -12.97
#